data_AF-A0A937VJ55-F1
#
_entry.id   AF-A0A937VJ55-F1
#
_cell.length_a   1.000
_cell.length_b   1.000
_cell.length_c   1.000
_cell.angle_alpha   90.00
_cell.angle_beta   90.00
_cell.angle_gamma   90.00
#
_symmetry.space_group_name_H-M   'P 1'
#
loop_
_entity.id
_entity.type
_entity.pdbx_description
1 polymer ?
#
loop_
_entity_poly.entity_id
_entity_poly.type
_entity_poly.pdbx_seq_one_letter_code
_entity_poly.pdbx_strand_id
1 'polypeptide(L)'
;MRFMLASGNRHKLQEYRSILAPHQVVAMPVGVLLPPEGETSFTENALGKARALARAVTARAAGAEGVAAASGLPDCYIGDDSGLE
;
A
#
# COMPACT_ATOMS: atom_id res chain seq x y z
N MET A 1 8.19 -7.80 10.70
CA MET A 1 7.10 -6.84 10.43
C MET A 1 6.49 -7.17 9.07
N ARG A 2 5.24 -6.76 8.87
CA ARG A 2 4.48 -6.92 7.65
C ARG A 2 4.06 -5.55 7.13
N PHE A 3 4.52 -5.23 5.93
CA PHE A 3 4.24 -3.99 5.22
C PHE A 3 3.25 -4.24 4.10
N MET A 4 2.36 -3.29 3.85
CA MET A 4 1.53 -3.26 2.65
C MET A 4 1.93 -2.09 1.76
N LEU A 5 2.24 -2.37 0.50
CA LEU A 5 2.69 -1.38 -0.46
C LEU A 5 1.50 -0.77 -1.21
N ALA A 6 1.36 0.55 -1.16
CA ALA A 6 0.39 1.33 -1.91
C ALA A 6 0.87 1.53 -3.36
N SER A 7 0.97 0.42 -4.09
CA SER A 7 1.31 0.41 -5.52
C SER A 7 0.65 -0.75 -6.23
N GLY A 8 0.15 -0.49 -7.45
CA GLY A 8 -0.30 -1.52 -8.38
C GLY A 8 0.84 -2.13 -9.22
N ASN A 9 2.06 -1.57 -9.13
CA ASN A 9 3.19 -2.02 -9.94
C ASN A 9 3.83 -3.28 -9.32
N ARG A 10 3.79 -4.39 -10.06
CA ARG A 10 4.36 -5.67 -9.64
C ARG A 10 5.89 -5.66 -9.52
N HIS A 11 6.59 -4.88 -10.33
CA HIS A 11 8.04 -4.77 -10.26
C HIS A 11 8.48 -4.08 -8.97
N LYS A 12 7.84 -2.96 -8.60
CA LYS A 12 8.07 -2.30 -7.30
C LYS A 12 7.85 -3.24 -6.13
N LEU A 13 6.79 -4.05 -6.15
CA LEU A 13 6.57 -5.02 -5.08
C LEU A 13 7.75 -5.99 -4.91
N GLN A 14 8.37 -6.43 -6.00
CA GLN A 14 9.55 -7.31 -5.93
C GLN A 14 10.77 -6.58 -5.37
N GLU A 15 11.00 -5.34 -5.79
CA GLU A 15 12.10 -4.51 -5.27
C GLU A 15 11.98 -4.28 -3.76
N TYR A 16 10.81 -3.83 -3.29
CA TYR A 16 10.57 -3.60 -1.87
C TYR A 16 10.69 -4.89 -1.05
N ARG A 17 10.27 -6.05 -1.59
CA ARG A 17 10.47 -7.36 -0.94
C ARG A 17 11.95 -7.68 -0.78
N SER A 18 12.77 -7.36 -1.77
CA SER A 18 14.21 -7.58 -1.70
C SER A 18 14.87 -6.64 -0.69
N ILE A 19 14.51 -5.35 -0.72
CA ILE A 19 15.11 -4.30 0.14
C ILE A 19 14.77 -4.53 1.62
N LEU A 20 13.52 -4.90 1.92
CA LEU A 20 13.03 -5.01 3.29
C LEU A 20 13.17 -6.41 3.89
N ALA A 21 13.86 -7.34 3.24
CA ALA A 21 14.11 -8.67 3.78
C ALA A 21 14.80 -8.58 5.16
N PRO A 22 14.40 -9.39 6.17
CA PRO A 22 13.47 -10.52 6.09
C PRO A 22 12.00 -10.17 6.35
N HIS A 23 11.61 -8.90 6.31
CA HIS A 23 10.22 -8.49 6.53
C HIS A 23 9.32 -8.83 5.34
N GLN A 24 8.04 -9.05 5.63
CA GLN A 24 7.07 -9.37 4.60
C GLN A 24 6.54 -8.09 3.96
N VAL A 25 6.56 -8.00 2.64
CA VAL A 25 5.88 -6.93 1.88
C VAL A 25 4.79 -7.55 1.02
N VAL A 26 3.56 -7.09 1.20
CA VAL A 26 2.38 -7.55 0.45
C VAL A 26 1.82 -6.45 -0.44
N ALA A 27 1.19 -6.87 -1.55
CA ALA A 27 0.50 -5.96 -2.46
C ALA A 27 -0.76 -5.37 -1.78
N MET A 28 -1.16 -4.18 -2.21
CA MET A 28 -2.49 -3.67 -1.88
C MET A 28 -3.61 -4.57 -2.43
N PRO A 29 -4.79 -4.61 -1.79
CA PRO A 29 -5.93 -5.37 -2.29
C PRO A 29 -6.42 -4.87 -3.65
N VAL A 30 -6.96 -5.80 -4.44
CA VAL A 30 -7.65 -5.47 -5.69
C VAL A 30 -8.83 -4.54 -5.41
N GLY A 31 -8.99 -3.51 -6.25
CA GLY A 31 -10.07 -2.52 -6.15
C GLY A 31 -9.79 -1.36 -5.20
N VAL A 32 -8.63 -1.31 -4.54
CA VAL A 32 -8.17 -0.09 -3.85
C VAL A 32 -7.71 0.93 -4.89
N LEU A 33 -8.34 2.11 -4.87
CA LEU A 33 -7.96 3.25 -5.70
C LEU A 33 -7.01 4.15 -4.91
N LEU A 34 -5.86 4.47 -5.52
CA LEU A 34 -4.90 5.40 -4.97
C LEU A 34 -5.19 6.81 -5.48
N PRO A 35 -4.92 7.86 -4.69
CA PRO A 35 -5.02 9.23 -5.18
C PRO A 35 -4.06 9.44 -6.36
N PRO A 36 -4.42 10.34 -7.29
CA PRO A 36 -3.48 10.73 -8.34
C PRO A 36 -2.22 11.33 -7.71
N GLU A 37 -1.10 11.17 -8.40
CA GLU A 37 0.13 11.91 -8.09
C GLU A 37 -0.09 13.37 -8.51
N GLY A 38 0.20 14.31 -7.62
CA GLY A 38 0.25 15.74 -7.93
C GLY A 38 1.67 16.15 -8.36
N GLU A 39 1.79 17.21 -9.16
CA GLU A 39 3.08 17.68 -9.71
C GLU A 39 4.00 18.32 -8.64
N THR A 40 3.54 18.52 -7.40
CA THR A 40 4.19 19.42 -6.44
C THR A 40 5.10 18.74 -5.42
N SER A 41 4.96 17.44 -5.12
CA SER A 41 5.82 16.77 -4.12
C SER A 41 5.73 15.23 -4.11
N PHE A 42 6.89 14.57 -4.29
CA PHE A 42 7.04 13.11 -4.14
C PHE A 42 6.62 12.61 -2.75
N THR A 43 7.02 13.33 -1.70
CA THR A 43 6.73 12.95 -0.31
C THR A 43 5.24 13.02 -0.01
N GLU A 44 4.55 14.07 -0.50
CA GLU A 44 3.12 14.24 -0.28
C GLU A 44 2.32 13.18 -1.04
N ASN A 45 2.72 12.87 -2.27
CA ASN A 45 2.12 11.82 -3.09
C ASN A 45 2.26 10.44 -2.42
N ALA A 46 3.48 10.08 -2.02
CA ALA A 46 3.74 8.82 -1.31
C ALA A 46 2.91 8.73 -0.03
N LEU A 47 2.94 9.76 0.82
CA LEU A 47 2.15 9.80 2.05
C LEU A 47 0.64 9.73 1.80
N GLY A 48 0.16 10.41 0.76
CA GLY A 48 -1.24 10.40 0.31
C GLY A 48 -1.70 9.00 -0.07
N LYS A 49 -0.89 8.27 -0.84
CA LYS A 49 -1.15 6.87 -1.22
C LYS A 49 -1.17 5.93 -0.02
N ALA A 50 -0.18 6.02 0.87
CA ALA A 50 -0.12 5.22 2.09
C ALA A 50 -1.37 5.42 2.96
N ARG A 51 -1.79 6.69 3.16
CA ARG A 51 -3.00 7.04 3.92
C ARG A 51 -4.28 6.55 3.25
N ALA A 52 -4.38 6.66 1.93
CA ALA A 52 -5.55 6.18 1.19
C ALA A 52 -5.69 4.66 1.29
N LEU A 53 -4.59 3.92 1.14
CA LEU A 53 -4.55 2.48 1.33
C LEU A 53 -4.95 2.09 2.75
N ALA A 54 -4.39 2.74 3.77
CA ALA A 54 -4.71 2.46 5.17
C ALA A 54 -6.21 2.65 5.45
N ARG A 55 -6.82 3.72 4.95
CA ARG A 55 -8.27 3.95 5.08
C ARG A 55 -9.08 2.86 4.39
N ALA A 56 -8.74 2.50 3.15
CA ALA A 56 -9.47 1.49 2.40
C ALA A 56 -9.42 0.10 3.06
N VAL A 57 -8.25 -0.29 3.57
CA VAL A 57 -8.06 -1.57 4.26
C VAL A 57 -8.83 -1.60 5.58
N THR A 58 -8.73 -0.53 6.39
CA THR A 58 -9.46 -0.44 7.67
C THR A 58 -10.97 -0.41 7.46
N ALA A 59 -11.48 0.34 6.48
CA ALA A 59 -12.91 0.38 6.17
C ALA A 59 -13.42 -1.00 5.73
N ARG A 60 -12.65 -1.72 4.89
CA ARG A 60 -13.00 -3.07 4.48
C ARG A 60 -12.97 -4.07 5.64
N ALA A 61 -12.01 -3.93 6.55
CA ALA A 61 -11.93 -4.77 7.75
C ALA A 61 -13.10 -4.51 8.71
N ALA A 62 -13.55 -3.25 8.85
CA ALA A 62 -14.68 -2.88 9.69
C ALA A 62 -16.04 -3.33 9.11
N GLY A 63 -16.17 -3.41 7.79
CA GLY A 63 -17.41 -3.80 7.10
C GLY A 63 -17.52 -5.28 6.73
N ALA A 64 -16.48 -6.10 6.95
CA ALA A 64 -16.47 -7.49 6.56
C ALA A 64 -16.54 -8.43 7.77
N GLU A 65 -17.64 -9.19 7.89
CA GLU A 65 -17.67 -10.43 8.69
C GLU A 65 -16.86 -11.58 8.05
N GLY A 66 -16.11 -11.34 6.96
CA GLY A 66 -15.31 -12.39 6.32
C GLY A 66 -14.39 -11.94 5.19
N VAL A 67 -13.25 -12.63 5.09
CA VAL A 67 -12.22 -12.64 4.03
C VAL A 67 -11.20 -11.48 4.00
N ALA A 68 -11.55 -10.24 4.38
CA ALA A 68 -10.51 -9.21 4.61
C ALA A 68 -9.63 -9.53 5.83
N ALA A 69 -10.19 -10.22 6.82
CA ALA A 69 -9.51 -10.69 8.02
C ALA A 69 -8.51 -11.83 7.77
N ALA A 70 -8.58 -12.53 6.63
CA ALA A 70 -7.85 -13.79 6.42
C ALA A 70 -6.33 -13.64 6.33
N SER A 71 -5.81 -12.41 6.12
CA SER A 71 -4.37 -12.17 6.13
C SER A 71 -3.89 -11.25 7.25
N GLY A 72 -4.80 -10.73 8.10
CA GLY A 72 -4.50 -9.73 9.12
C GLY A 72 -4.21 -8.33 8.57
N LEU A 73 -4.24 -7.30 9.43
CA LEU A 73 -3.77 -5.96 9.08
C LEU A 73 -2.24 -5.92 9.00
N PRO A 74 -1.63 -5.08 8.14
CA PRO A 74 -0.18 -4.85 8.17
C PRO A 74 0.23 -4.02 9.40
N ASP A 75 1.49 -4.14 9.80
CA ASP A 75 2.08 -3.28 10.84
C ASP A 75 2.28 -1.84 10.33
N CYS A 76 2.52 -1.67 9.03
CA CYS A 76 2.77 -0.38 8.40
C CYS A 76 2.36 -0.37 6.92
N TYR A 77 2.01 0.83 6.43
CA TYR A 77 1.67 1.09 5.05
C TYR A 77 2.78 1.92 4.40
N ILE A 78 3.29 1.45 3.26
CA ILE A 78 4.34 2.14 2.51
C ILE A 78 3.70 2.77 1.28
N GLY A 79 3.96 4.06 1.09
CA GLY A 79 3.62 4.78 -0.13
C GLY A 79 4.87 4.96 -0.98
N ASP A 80 4.67 4.91 -2.29
CA ASP A 80 5.74 5.08 -3.26
C ASP A 80 5.27 6.05 -4.34
N ASP A 81 6.14 6.97 -4.72
CA ASP A 81 5.95 7.85 -5.85
C ASP A 81 7.20 7.78 -6.73
N SER A 82 7.01 7.42 -8.01
CA SER A 82 8.10 7.39 -8.98
C SER A 82 8.09 8.61 -9.90
N GLY A 83 7.08 9.48 -9.79
CA GLY A 83 6.76 10.44 -10.82
C GLY A 83 6.24 9.78 -12.11
N LEU A 84 5.64 10.61 -12.97
CA LEU A 84 5.41 10.27 -14.36
C LEU A 84 6.75 10.42 -15.08
N GLU A 85 7.35 9.31 -15.52
CA GLU A 85 8.38 9.36 -16.57
C GLU A 85 7.78 9.78 -17.92
#